data_AF-A0A935I635-F1
#
_entry.id   AF-A0A935I635-F1
#
_cell.length_a   1.000
_cell.length_b   1.000
_cell.length_c   1.000
_cell.angle_alpha   90.00
_cell.angle_beta   90.00
_cell.angle_gamma   90.00
#
_symmetry.space_group_name_H-M   'P 1'
#
loop_
_entity.id
_entity.type
_entity.pdbx_description
1 polymer ?
#
loop_
_entity_poly.entity_id
_entity_poly.type
_entity_poly.pdbx_seq_one_letter_code
_entity_poly.pdbx_strand_id
1 'polypeptide(L)'
;MFPKLFEIGPVPVYSYGLMLGITFLIGSALFTRELKRNNLDENIGVTITFLSLIGGILGSKLFYILEEWNFGSSMPLSSYLTKDILLSPSGLTFTEDLLAVILIMIYAKCRIYQC
;
A
#
# COMPACT_ATOMS: atom_id res chain seq x y z
N MET A 1 3.15 9.95 -22.55
CA MET A 1 2.36 9.48 -21.39
C MET A 1 0.99 10.14 -21.49
N PHE A 2 -0.11 9.36 -21.49
CA PHE A 2 -1.46 9.91 -21.38
C PHE A 2 -1.86 9.83 -19.90
N PRO A 3 -1.72 10.93 -19.13
CA PRO A 3 -2.00 10.90 -17.69
C PRO A 3 -3.49 10.67 -17.39
N LYS A 4 -4.38 11.09 -18.30
CA LYS A 4 -5.83 10.96 -18.17
C LYS A 4 -6.35 10.01 -19.25
N LEU A 5 -7.04 8.94 -18.87
CA LEU A 5 -7.70 8.05 -19.86
C LEU A 5 -9.06 8.61 -20.26
N PHE A 6 -9.92 8.85 -19.27
CA PHE A 6 -11.28 9.31 -19.47
C PHE A 6 -11.71 10.15 -18.25
N GLU A 7 -12.58 11.13 -18.46
CA GLU A 7 -13.19 11.92 -17.39
C GLU A 7 -14.65 11.48 -17.25
N ILE A 8 -15.02 10.95 -16.09
CA ILE A 8 -16.42 10.62 -15.79
C ILE A 8 -16.95 11.80 -14.96
N GLY A 9 -17.50 12.81 -15.65
CA GLY A 9 -17.95 14.05 -15.02
C GLY A 9 -16.79 14.84 -14.39
N PRO A 10 -16.83 15.21 -13.10
CA PRO A 10 -15.78 15.99 -12.44
C PRO A 10 -14.57 15.16 -11.97
N VAL A 11 -14.57 13.84 -12.15
CA VAL A 11 -13.52 12.95 -11.63
C VAL A 11 -12.63 12.48 -12.80
N PRO A 12 -11.39 13.00 -12.92
CA PRO A 12 -10.45 12.51 -13.91
C PRO A 12 -9.90 11.14 -13.51
N VAL A 13 -10.00 10.16 -14.42
CA VAL A 13 -9.42 8.83 -14.23
C VAL A 13 -7.98 8.81 -14.75
N TYR A 14 -7.03 8.67 -13.82
CA TYR A 14 -5.62 8.61 -14.15
C TYR A 14 -5.17 7.19 -14.51
N SER A 15 -4.30 7.08 -15.52
CA SER A 15 -3.73 5.80 -15.97
C SER A 15 -2.98 5.05 -14.88
N TYR A 16 -2.24 5.80 -14.06
CA TYR A 16 -1.47 5.24 -12.95
C TYR A 16 -2.38 4.54 -11.92
N GLY A 17 -3.44 5.22 -11.47
CA GLY A 17 -4.38 4.65 -10.48
C GLY A 17 -5.14 3.45 -11.02
N LEU A 18 -5.52 3.48 -12.31
CA LEU A 18 -6.18 2.36 -12.96
C LEU A 18 -5.27 1.13 -13.05
N MET A 19 -4.00 1.33 -13.40
CA MET A 19 -3.02 0.24 -13.43
C MET A 19 -2.76 -0.34 -12.04
N LEU A 20 -2.65 0.50 -11.00
CA LEU A 20 -2.53 0.05 -9.61
C LEU A 20 -3.72 -0.81 -9.18
N GLY A 21 -4.94 -0.40 -9.51
CA GLY A 21 -6.15 -1.18 -9.22
C GLY A 21 -6.13 -2.55 -9.89
N ILE A 22 -5.75 -2.60 -11.17
CA ILE A 22 -5.62 -3.87 -11.92
C ILE A 22 -4.56 -4.77 -11.28
N THR A 23 -3.40 -4.23 -10.92
CA THR A 23 -2.33 -4.97 -10.23
C THR A 23 -2.84 -5.58 -8.93
N PHE A 24 -3.61 -4.84 -8.14
CA PHE A 24 -4.20 -5.36 -6.90
C PHE A 24 -5.17 -6.52 -7.13
N LEU A 25 -6.04 -6.39 -8.14
CA LEU A 25 -6.99 -7.45 -8.48
C LEU A 25 -6.28 -8.72 -8.95
N ILE A 26 -5.31 -8.57 -9.85
CA ILE A 26 -4.53 -9.70 -10.38
C ILE A 26 -3.68 -10.33 -9.27
N GLY A 27 -3.00 -9.51 -8.48
CA GLY A 27 -2.17 -9.97 -7.37
C GLY A 27 -2.97 -10.75 -6.33
N SER A 28 -4.15 -10.23 -5.95
CA SER A 28 -5.05 -10.93 -5.03
C SER A 28 -5.55 -12.24 -5.60
N ALA A 29 -5.98 -12.26 -6.87
CA ALA A 29 -6.47 -13.48 -7.51
C ALA A 29 -5.37 -14.56 -7.62
N LEU A 30 -4.14 -14.17 -7.95
CA LEU A 30 -2.99 -15.08 -8.01
C LEU A 30 -2.62 -15.60 -6.61
N PHE A 31 -2.60 -14.74 -5.60
CA PHE A 31 -2.25 -15.12 -4.23
C PHE A 31 -3.26 -16.11 -3.64
N THR A 32 -4.54 -15.83 -3.84
CA THR A 32 -5.64 -16.71 -3.44
C THR A 32 -5.57 -18.08 -4.13
N ARG A 33 -5.24 -18.12 -5.43
CA ARG A 33 -5.00 -19.37 -6.16
C ARG A 33 -3.81 -20.15 -5.62
N GLU A 34 -2.73 -19.46 -5.26
CA GLU A 34 -1.54 -20.09 -4.70
C GLU A 34 -1.82 -20.69 -3.31
N LEU A 35 -2.58 -19.99 -2.46
CA LEU A 35 -3.01 -20.51 -1.16
C LEU A 35 -3.87 -21.77 -1.31
N LYS A 36 -4.80 -21.77 -2.26
CA LYS A 36 -5.62 -22.94 -2.58
C LYS A 36 -4.76 -24.13 -3.05
N ARG A 37 -3.72 -23.87 -3.85
CA ARG A 37 -2.78 -24.92 -4.29
C ARG A 37 -2.00 -25.54 -3.13
N ASN A 38 -1.75 -24.77 -2.08
CA ASN A 38 -1.06 -25.20 -0.87
C ASN A 38 -2.00 -25.74 0.24
N ASN A 39 -3.29 -25.98 -0.05
CA ASN A 39 -4.31 -26.41 0.93
C ASN A 39 -4.47 -25.44 2.13
N LEU A 40 -4.19 -24.16 1.93
CA LEU A 40 -4.39 -23.11 2.92
C LEU A 40 -5.77 -22.46 2.74
N ASP A 41 -6.30 -21.90 3.84
CA ASP A 41 -7.60 -21.23 3.83
C ASP A 41 -7.56 -19.97 2.93
N GLU A 42 -8.48 -19.93 1.97
CA GLU A 42 -8.64 -18.88 0.97
C GLU A 42 -8.94 -17.51 1.62
N ASN A 43 -9.57 -17.50 2.80
CA ASN A 43 -9.87 -16.28 3.57
C ASN A 43 -8.62 -15.55 4.05
N ILE A 44 -7.52 -16.28 4.26
CA ILE A 44 -6.24 -15.69 4.65
C ILE A 44 -5.68 -14.85 3.49
N GLY A 45 -5.91 -15.27 2.24
CA GLY A 45 -5.45 -14.57 1.05
C GLY A 45 -6.00 -13.16 0.92
N VAL A 46 -7.32 -13.07 1.08
CA VAL A 46 -8.04 -11.79 1.04
C VAL A 46 -7.60 -10.91 2.21
N THR A 47 -7.48 -11.47 3.41
CA THR A 47 -7.05 -10.73 4.61
C THR A 47 -5.64 -10.13 4.44
N ILE A 48 -4.69 -10.92 3.94
CA ILE A 48 -3.32 -10.45 3.68
C ILE A 48 -3.30 -9.37 2.60
N THR A 49 -4.11 -9.53 1.54
CA THR A 49 -4.22 -8.52 0.48
C THR A 49 -4.70 -7.18 1.04
N PHE A 50 -5.75 -7.18 1.87
CA PHE A 50 -6.25 -5.97 2.52
C PHE A 50 -5.23 -5.37 3.49
N LEU A 51 -4.57 -6.20 4.29
CA LEU A 51 -3.55 -5.75 5.23
C LEU A 51 -2.34 -5.14 4.51
N SER A 52 -1.96 -5.70 3.35
CA SER A 52 -0.93 -5.17 2.46
C SER A 52 -1.31 -3.80 1.91
N LEU A 53 -2.56 -3.63 1.46
CA LEU A 53 -3.06 -2.35 0.95
C LEU A 53 -2.98 -1.25 2.02
N ILE A 54 -3.48 -1.54 3.22
CA ILE A 54 -3.46 -0.59 4.34
C ILE A 54 -2.02 -0.34 4.80
N GLY A 55 -1.22 -1.41 4.90
CA GLY A 55 0.17 -1.36 5.33
C GLY A 55 1.07 -0.57 4.39
N GLY A 56 0.87 -0.68 3.07
CA GLY A 56 1.62 0.11 2.09
C GLY A 56 1.27 1.59 2.14
N ILE A 57 -0.02 1.94 2.28
CA ILE A 57 -0.45 3.34 2.40
C ILE A 57 0.02 3.97 3.71
N LEU A 58 -0.07 3.23 4.82
CA LEU A 58 0.40 3.74 6.12
C LEU A 58 1.94 3.76 6.20
N GLY A 59 2.59 2.72 5.68
CA GLY A 59 4.05 2.59 5.64
C GLY A 59 4.70 3.71 4.84
N SER A 60 4.15 4.01 3.65
CA SER A 60 4.58 5.15 2.84
C SER A 60 4.54 6.46 3.62
N LYS A 61 3.38 6.79 4.18
CA LYS A 61 3.23 8.06 4.91
C LYS A 61 4.09 8.15 6.16
N LEU A 62 4.23 7.07 6.92
CA LEU A 62 5.09 7.07 8.10
C LEU A 62 6.56 7.24 7.73
N PHE A 63 7.02 6.58 6.67
CA PHE A 63 8.40 6.67 6.24
C PHE A 63 8.72 8.04 5.65
N TYR A 64 7.82 8.61 4.84
CA TYR A 64 7.93 9.98 4.35
C TYR A 64 8.11 11.00 5.50
N ILE A 65 7.32 10.88 6.57
CA ILE A 65 7.45 11.74 7.76
C ILE A 65 8.80 11.52 8.46
N LEU A 66 9.26 10.27 8.56
CA LEU A 66 10.54 9.95 9.20
C LEU A 66 11.75 10.44 8.40
N GLU A 67 11.71 10.31 7.07
CA GLU A 67 12.78 10.76 6.19
C GLU A 67 12.91 12.28 6.23
N GLU A 68 11.79 13.00 6.12
CA GLU A 68 11.72 14.45 6.19
C GLU A 68 12.15 14.98 7.57
N TRP A 69 11.77 14.28 8.65
CA TRP A 69 12.22 14.57 10.02
C TRP A 69 13.75 14.42 10.16
N ASN A 70 14.33 13.37 9.57
CA ASN A 70 15.74 13.05 9.71
C ASN A 70 16.64 13.93 8.81
N PHE A 71 16.13 14.35 7.65
CA PHE A 71 16.87 15.22 6.70
C PHE A 71 16.87 16.72 7.08
N GLY A 72 16.24 17.09 8.20
CA GLY A 72 16.49 18.39 8.83
C GLY A 72 15.58 19.52 8.37
N SER A 73 14.27 19.28 8.26
CA SER A 73 13.30 20.37 8.22
C SER A 73 13.12 20.96 9.63
N SER A 74 13.40 22.25 9.80
CA SER A 74 13.16 23.03 11.04
C SER A 74 11.67 23.26 11.35
N MET A 75 10.77 22.48 10.74
CA MET A 75 9.31 22.58 10.89
C MET A 75 8.78 21.61 11.97
N PRO A 76 7.78 22.02 12.76
CA PRO A 76 7.19 21.20 13.82
C PRO A 76 6.47 19.96 13.25
N LEU A 77 6.55 18.82 13.95
CA LEU A 77 5.89 17.56 13.55
C LEU A 77 4.40 17.73 13.18
N SER A 78 3.73 18.70 13.79
CA SER A 78 2.31 19.01 13.56
C SER A 78 2.00 19.48 12.14
N SER A 79 2.94 20.11 11.42
CA SER A 79 2.71 20.52 10.02
C SER A 79 2.65 19.32 9.08
N TYR A 80 3.39 18.24 9.37
CA TYR A 80 3.43 17.01 8.57
C TYR A 80 2.19 16.12 8.74
N LEU A 81 1.51 16.23 9.88
CA LEU A 81 0.26 15.51 10.18
C LEU A 81 -0.99 16.18 9.58
N THR A 82 -0.83 17.28 8.83
CA THR A 82 -1.95 17.99 8.23
C THR A 82 -2.56 17.18 7.08
N LYS A 83 -3.90 17.22 6.96
CA LYS A 83 -4.68 16.51 5.93
C LYS A 83 -4.16 16.74 4.51
N ASP A 84 -3.61 17.93 4.22
CA ASP A 84 -3.12 18.29 2.90
C ASP A 84 -1.90 17.47 2.46
N ILE A 85 -1.00 17.13 3.40
CA ILE A 85 0.15 16.26 3.13
C ILE A 85 -0.28 14.78 3.21
N LEU A 86 -1.18 14.45 4.14
CA LEU A 86 -1.71 13.08 4.28
C LEU A 86 -2.59 12.65 3.09
N LEU A 87 -3.27 13.55 2.38
CA LEU A 87 -4.02 13.22 1.16
C LEU A 87 -3.29 13.59 -0.13
N SER A 88 -2.09 14.19 -0.06
CA SER A 88 -1.33 14.50 -1.27
C SER A 88 -0.88 13.21 -1.97
N PRO A 89 -0.91 13.17 -3.32
CA PRO A 89 -0.28 12.10 -4.10
C PRO A 89 1.25 12.02 -3.96
N SER A 90 1.89 13.06 -3.40
CA SER A 90 3.32 13.10 -3.14
C SER A 90 3.70 12.34 -1.86
N GLY A 91 4.79 11.57 -1.89
CA GLY A 91 5.24 10.75 -0.75
C GLY A 91 4.78 9.28 -0.83
N LEU A 92 4.66 8.72 -2.04
CA LEU A 92 4.56 7.29 -2.31
C LEU A 92 5.88 6.84 -2.94
N THR A 93 6.98 6.91 -2.20
CA THR A 93 8.28 6.48 -2.71
C THR A 93 8.39 4.96 -2.58
N PHE A 94 8.94 4.30 -3.61
CA PHE A 94 9.07 2.83 -3.68
C PHE A 94 9.90 2.21 -2.53
N THR A 95 10.62 3.03 -1.76
CA THR A 95 11.41 2.63 -0.60
C THR A 95 10.56 2.21 0.60
N GLU A 96 9.29 2.58 0.61
CA GLU A 96 8.45 2.54 1.80
C GLU A 96 7.64 1.23 1.92
N ASP A 97 7.64 0.40 0.87
CA ASP A 97 7.03 -0.94 0.85
C ASP A 97 7.77 -1.95 1.75
N LEU A 98 9.00 -1.66 2.18
CA LEU A 98 9.78 -2.59 3.02
C LEU A 98 9.09 -2.85 4.37
N LEU A 99 8.47 -1.82 4.96
CA LEU A 99 7.74 -1.90 6.22
C LEU A 99 6.45 -2.72 6.07
N ALA A 100 5.73 -2.54 4.95
CA ALA A 100 4.55 -3.33 4.63
C ALA A 100 4.90 -4.81 4.43
N VAL A 101 6.01 -5.10 3.73
CA VAL A 101 6.54 -6.47 3.56
C VAL A 101 6.95 -7.10 4.89
N ILE A 102 7.57 -6.34 5.80
CA ILE A 102 7.91 -6.82 7.15
C ILE A 102 6.65 -7.16 7.95
N LEU A 103 5.62 -6.33 7.90
CA LEU A 103 4.36 -6.54 8.64
C LEU A 103 3.60 -7.76 8.09
N ILE A 104 3.59 -7.94 6.77
CA ILE A 104 3.05 -9.12 6.09
C ILE A 104 3.88 -10.37 6.45
N MET A 105 5.21 -10.29 6.49
CA MET A 105 6.06 -11.41 6.90
C MET A 105 5.78 -11.82 8.36
N ILE A 106 5.62 -10.85 9.27
CA ILE A 106 5.27 -11.12 10.67
C ILE A 106 3.89 -11.80 10.75
N TYR A 107 2.90 -11.32 10.00
CA TYR A 107 1.57 -11.90 9.97
C TYR A 107 1.55 -13.31 9.37
N ALA A 108 2.21 -13.50 8.23
CA ALA A 108 2.35 -14.80 7.57
C ALA A 108 3.09 -15.80 8.46
N LYS A 109 4.14 -15.37 9.15
CA LYS A 109 4.89 -16.24 10.08
C LYS A 109 4.05 -16.59 11.31
N CYS A 110 3.24 -15.66 11.83
CA CYS A 110 2.38 -15.92 12.98
C CYS A 110 1.22 -16.87 12.64
N ARG A 111 0.67 -16.81 11.42
CA ARG A 111 -0.55 -17.56 11.04
C ARG A 111 -0.32 -18.84 10.24
N ILE A 112 0.77 -18.93 9.46
CA ILE A 112 1.09 -20.10 8.61
C ILE A 112 2.01 -21.09 9.33
N TYR A 113 2.88 -20.63 10.26
CA TYR A 113 3.75 -21.52 11.06
C TYR A 113 3.16 -21.92 12.43
N GLN A 114 1.89 -21.58 12.71
CA GLN A 114 1.18 -22.01 13.92
C GLN A 114 0.43 -23.36 13.75
N CYS A 115 0.94 -24.23 12.88
CA CYS A 115 0.60 -25.65 12.86
C CYS A 115 1.66 -26.47 13.59
#